data_AF-A0A3D3MG84-F1
#
_entry.id   AF-A0A3D3MG84-F1
#
_cell.length_a   1.000
_cell.length_b   1.000
_cell.length_c   1.000
_cell.angle_alpha   90.00
_cell.angle_beta   90.00
_cell.angle_gamma   90.00
#
_symmetry.space_group_name_H-M   'P 1'
#
loop_
_entity.id
_entity.type
_entity.pdbx_description
1 polymer ?
#
loop_
_entity_poly.entity_id
_entity_poly.type
_entity_poly.pdbx_seq_one_letter_code
_entity_poly.pdbx_strand_id
1 'polypeptide(L)'
;MNPDLRELFEIRQDDRKSSRPVVKQNVLLHVFIRLGIVILGTIVFSIAMSQASGWGAYGYLFYMLIFHGLWLTFLIIETIVLQSSGKYKLRNANSILIGILLLIYGIGFSLI
;
A
#
# COMPACT_ATOMS: atom_id res chain seq x y z
N MET A 1 -18.65 12.99 44.28
CA MET A 1 -17.82 12.12 43.43
C MET A 1 -16.77 11.50 44.34
N ASN A 2 -16.69 10.16 44.42
CA ASN A 2 -15.83 9.47 45.39
C ASN A 2 -14.38 9.47 44.88
N PRO A 3 -13.39 10.05 45.60
CA PRO A 3 -12.00 10.17 45.14
C PRO A 3 -11.36 8.83 44.75
N ASP A 4 -11.69 7.75 45.46
CA ASP A 4 -11.12 6.42 45.21
C ASP A 4 -11.52 5.83 43.85
N LEU A 5 -12.71 6.19 43.34
CA LEU A 5 -13.16 5.75 42.01
C LEU A 5 -12.44 6.52 40.89
N ARG A 6 -12.12 7.79 41.13
CA ARG A 6 -11.40 8.61 40.15
C ARG A 6 -9.98 8.08 39.93
N GLU A 7 -9.31 7.68 41.00
CA GLU A 7 -7.98 7.08 40.94
C GLU A 7 -8.01 5.74 40.18
N LEU A 8 -9.01 4.89 40.43
CA LEU A 8 -9.18 3.62 39.69
C LEU A 8 -9.48 3.81 38.19
N PHE A 9 -10.16 4.89 37.81
CA PHE A 9 -10.41 5.24 36.40
C PHE A 9 -9.19 5.90 35.73
N GLU A 10 -8.42 6.72 36.45
CA GLU A 10 -7.13 7.29 36.00
C GLU A 10 -6.10 6.16 35.79
N ILE A 11 -5.96 5.23 36.75
CA ILE A 11 -5.05 4.07 36.65
C ILE A 11 -5.39 3.18 35.44
N ARG A 12 -6.69 2.92 35.17
CA ARG A 12 -7.10 2.08 34.02
C ARG A 12 -6.90 2.74 32.65
N GLN A 13 -6.79 4.06 32.60
CA GLN A 13 -6.58 4.79 31.34
C GLN A 13 -5.10 4.85 30.95
N ASP A 14 -4.19 4.88 31.92
CA ASP A 14 -2.74 4.96 31.66
C ASP A 14 -2.14 3.61 31.22
N ASP A 15 -2.68 2.49 31.70
CA ASP A 15 -2.21 1.14 31.34
C ASP A 15 -2.52 0.72 29.89
N ARG A 16 -3.42 1.41 29.20
CA ARG A 16 -3.75 1.10 27.81
C ARG A 16 -2.89 1.82 26.78
N LYS A 17 -2.02 2.75 27.20
CA LYS A 17 -1.34 3.66 26.26
C LYS A 17 0.18 3.46 26.14
N SER A 18 0.85 2.71 27.03
CA SER A 18 2.32 2.80 27.15
C SER A 18 3.14 1.53 26.90
N SER A 19 2.56 0.35 26.67
CA SER A 19 3.32 -0.91 26.76
C SER A 19 3.38 -1.77 25.49
N ARG A 20 3.25 -1.17 24.29
CA ARG A 20 3.65 -1.86 23.05
C ARG A 20 4.99 -1.30 22.59
N PRO A 21 6.03 -2.13 22.35
CA PRO A 21 7.27 -1.64 21.78
C PRO A 21 6.90 -0.90 20.49
N VAL A 22 7.36 0.36 20.37
CA VAL A 22 7.26 1.10 19.12
C VAL A 22 8.18 0.39 18.14
N VAL A 23 7.67 -0.67 17.51
CA VAL A 23 8.38 -1.39 16.45
C VAL A 23 8.73 -0.33 15.43
N LYS A 24 10.02 -0.01 15.31
CA LYS A 24 10.53 1.04 14.45
C LYS A 24 10.07 0.74 13.02
N GLN A 25 9.00 1.39 12.58
CA GLN A 25 8.40 1.15 11.28
C GLN A 25 9.36 1.71 10.22
N ASN A 26 10.05 0.83 9.49
CA ASN A 26 10.90 1.24 8.39
C ASN A 26 10.03 1.53 7.16
N VAL A 27 9.40 2.71 7.16
CA VAL A 27 8.54 3.19 6.07
C VAL A 27 9.29 3.24 4.74
N LEU A 28 10.58 3.58 4.78
CA LEU A 28 11.42 3.66 3.59
C LEU A 28 11.56 2.30 2.92
N LEU A 29 11.99 1.27 3.66
CA LEU A 29 12.10 -0.10 3.14
C LEU A 29 10.75 -0.62 2.64
N HIS A 30 9.67 -0.32 3.35
CA HIS A 30 8.31 -0.68 2.96
C HIS A 30 7.95 -0.06 1.60
N VAL A 31 8.16 1.24 1.41
CA VAL A 31 7.90 1.91 0.14
C VAL A 31 8.79 1.37 -0.99
N PHE A 32 10.08 1.16 -0.72
CA PHE A 32 11.02 0.63 -1.72
C PHE A 32 10.65 -0.75 -2.23
N ILE A 33 10.24 -1.67 -1.36
CA ILE A 33 9.80 -3.01 -1.79
C ILE A 33 8.58 -2.91 -2.72
N ARG A 34 7.63 -2.02 -2.40
CA ARG A 34 6.40 -1.87 -3.20
C ARG A 34 6.67 -1.29 -4.58
N LEU A 35 7.49 -0.24 -4.63
CA LEU A 35 7.95 0.34 -5.88
C LEU A 35 8.77 -0.66 -6.68
N GLY A 36 9.66 -1.42 -6.03
CA GLY A 36 10.47 -2.44 -6.69
C GLY A 36 9.62 -3.47 -7.42
N ILE A 37 8.58 -4.00 -6.78
CA ILE A 37 7.70 -5.02 -7.38
C ILE A 37 6.95 -4.47 -8.60
N VAL A 38 6.34 -3.29 -8.48
CA VAL A 38 5.57 -2.72 -9.60
C VAL A 38 6.46 -2.29 -10.76
N ILE A 39 7.62 -1.68 -10.48
CA ILE A 39 8.57 -1.23 -11.51
C ILE A 39 9.18 -2.42 -12.22
N LEU A 40 9.68 -3.42 -11.50
CA LEU A 40 10.25 -4.62 -12.10
C LEU A 40 9.22 -5.38 -12.92
N GLY A 41 8.00 -5.54 -12.41
CA GLY A 41 6.91 -6.15 -13.16
C GLY A 41 6.63 -5.41 -14.47
N THR A 42 6.51 -4.08 -14.41
CA THR A 42 6.30 -3.22 -15.60
C THR A 42 7.42 -3.37 -16.62
N ILE A 43 8.68 -3.38 -16.17
CA ILE A 43 9.85 -3.56 -17.05
C ILE A 43 9.81 -4.92 -17.73
N VAL A 44 9.52 -6.01 -17.00
CA VAL A 44 9.44 -7.36 -17.56
C VAL A 44 8.36 -7.43 -18.64
N PHE A 45 7.16 -6.89 -18.37
CA PHE A 45 6.10 -6.84 -19.38
C PHE A 45 6.48 -5.96 -20.58
N SER A 46 7.19 -4.86 -20.35
CA SER A 46 7.64 -3.96 -21.43
C SER A 46 8.64 -4.64 -22.37
N ILE A 47 9.59 -5.39 -21.81
CA ILE A 47 10.56 -6.20 -22.57
C ILE A 47 9.84 -7.32 -23.33
N ALA A 48 8.85 -7.97 -22.73
CA ALA A 48 8.06 -9.00 -23.38
C ALA A 48 7.24 -8.43 -24.56
N MET A 49 6.61 -7.26 -24.36
CA MET A 49 5.89 -6.54 -25.42
C MET A 49 6.81 -6.16 -26.58
N SER A 50 8.03 -5.68 -26.31
CA SER A 50 8.95 -5.25 -27.37
C SER A 50 9.46 -6.40 -28.25
N GLN A 51 9.40 -7.63 -27.76
CA GLN A 51 9.80 -8.84 -28.49
C GLN A 51 8.60 -9.55 -29.16
N ALA A 52 7.37 -9.18 -28.78
CA ALA A 52 6.17 -9.80 -29.29
C ALA A 52 5.81 -9.26 -30.68
N SER A 53 5.31 -10.13 -31.55
CA SER A 53 4.82 -9.78 -32.88
C SER A 53 3.28 -9.87 -32.96
N GLY A 54 2.69 -9.02 -33.82
CA GLY A 54 1.25 -8.99 -34.05
C GLY A 54 0.44 -8.78 -32.77
N TRP A 55 -0.57 -9.64 -32.56
CA TRP A 55 -1.48 -9.53 -31.41
C TRP A 55 -0.84 -9.90 -30.05
N GLY A 56 0.35 -10.50 -30.04
CA GLY A 56 1.04 -10.89 -28.81
C GLY A 56 1.35 -9.71 -27.90
N ALA A 57 1.69 -8.54 -28.46
CA ALA A 57 1.97 -7.32 -27.70
C ALA A 57 0.73 -6.86 -26.91
N TYR A 58 -0.47 -6.92 -27.51
CA TYR A 58 -1.72 -6.60 -26.81
C TYR A 58 -2.04 -7.60 -25.69
N GLY A 59 -1.70 -8.87 -25.88
CA GLY A 59 -1.81 -9.89 -24.83
C GLY A 59 -0.95 -9.55 -23.61
N TYR A 60 0.32 -9.20 -23.82
CA TYR A 60 1.21 -8.77 -22.74
C TYR A 60 0.75 -7.47 -22.07
N LEU A 61 0.23 -6.52 -22.85
CA LEU A 61 -0.38 -5.31 -22.30
C LEU A 61 -1.55 -5.64 -21.38
N PHE A 62 -2.42 -6.57 -21.78
CA PHE A 62 -3.55 -7.03 -20.97
C PHE A 62 -3.09 -7.74 -19.68
N TYR A 63 -2.08 -8.61 -19.76
CA TYR A 63 -1.49 -9.22 -18.57
C TYR A 63 -0.85 -8.20 -17.62
N MET A 64 -0.21 -7.17 -18.17
CA MET A 64 0.35 -6.06 -17.39
C MET A 64 -0.75 -5.29 -16.64
N LEU A 65 -1.89 -5.04 -17.29
CA LEU A 65 -3.07 -4.42 -16.66
C LEU A 65 -3.61 -5.27 -15.50
N ILE A 66 -3.74 -6.59 -15.71
CA ILE A 66 -4.16 -7.52 -14.65
C ILE A 66 -3.17 -7.49 -13.49
N PHE A 67 -1.87 -7.56 -13.78
CA PHE A 67 -0.82 -7.50 -12.76
C PHE A 67 -0.92 -6.22 -11.93
N HIS A 68 -1.05 -5.05 -12.57
CA HIS A 68 -1.23 -3.79 -11.85
C HIS A 68 -2.54 -3.72 -11.07
N GLY A 69 -3.64 -4.27 -11.59
CA GLY A 69 -4.91 -4.36 -10.89
C GLY A 69 -4.84 -5.24 -9.63
N LEU A 70 -4.19 -6.40 -9.72
CA LEU A 70 -3.93 -7.27 -8.57
C LEU A 70 -3.01 -6.59 -7.56
N TRP A 71 -1.97 -5.91 -8.03
CA TRP A 71 -1.05 -5.17 -7.17
C TRP A 71 -1.77 -4.03 -6.43
N LEU A 72 -2.60 -3.26 -7.12
CA LEU A 72 -3.45 -2.23 -6.54
C LEU A 72 -4.37 -2.81 -5.46
N THR A 73 -5.02 -3.94 -5.75
CA THR A 73 -5.89 -4.64 -4.79
C THR A 73 -5.13 -5.05 -3.53
N PHE A 74 -3.90 -5.57 -3.70
CA PHE A 74 -3.02 -5.89 -2.57
C PHE A 74 -2.72 -4.65 -1.72
N LEU A 75 -2.39 -3.50 -2.32
CA LEU A 75 -2.14 -2.26 -1.58
C LEU A 75 -3.37 -1.78 -0.82
N ILE A 76 -4.57 -1.93 -1.39
CA ILE A 76 -5.84 -1.57 -0.73
C ILE A 76 -6.07 -2.45 0.50
N ILE A 77 -5.98 -3.78 0.33
CA ILE A 77 -6.15 -4.74 1.44
C ILE A 77 -5.14 -4.43 2.56
N GLU A 78 -3.89 -4.22 2.20
CA GLU A 78 -2.86 -3.87 3.17
C GLU A 78 -3.17 -2.55 3.89
N THR A 79 -3.67 -1.54 3.17
CA THR A 79 -4.06 -0.26 3.80
C THR A 79 -5.11 -0.48 4.88
N ILE A 80 -6.08 -1.37 4.64
CA ILE A 80 -7.12 -1.75 5.63
C ILE A 80 -6.49 -2.47 6.83
N VAL A 81 -5.54 -3.39 6.60
CA VAL A 81 -4.83 -4.11 7.67
C VAL A 81 -3.93 -3.18 8.49
N LEU A 82 -3.28 -2.21 7.85
CA LEU A 82 -2.44 -1.22 8.54
C LEU A 82 -3.28 -0.25 9.38
N GLN A 83 -4.50 0.05 8.94
CA GLN A 83 -5.48 0.81 9.70
C GLN A 83 -5.90 0.06 10.98
N SER A 84 -6.26 -1.23 10.87
CA SER A 84 -6.68 -2.02 12.03
C SER A 84 -5.55 -2.30 13.02
N SER A 85 -4.30 -2.33 12.56
CA SER A 85 -3.10 -2.54 13.39
C SER A 85 -2.49 -1.26 13.98
N GLY A 86 -3.09 -0.08 13.75
CA GLY A 86 -2.61 1.20 14.28
C GLY A 86 -1.30 1.70 13.63
N LYS A 87 -0.92 1.13 12.48
CA LYS A 87 0.34 1.46 11.77
C LYS A 87 0.14 2.61 10.78
N TYR A 88 -0.26 3.78 11.28
CA TYR A 88 -0.72 4.90 10.47
C TYR A 88 0.32 5.47 9.48
N LYS A 89 1.61 5.45 9.84
CA LYS A 89 2.68 5.95 8.93
C LYS A 89 2.82 5.07 7.68
N LEU A 90 2.82 3.75 7.87
CA LEU A 90 2.86 2.78 6.77
C LEU A 90 1.58 2.86 5.93
N ARG A 91 0.41 2.94 6.58
CA ARG A 91 -0.89 3.14 5.92
C ARG A 91 -0.88 4.36 5.00
N ASN A 92 -0.37 5.49 5.50
CA ASN A 92 -0.33 6.73 4.74
C ASN A 92 0.59 6.61 3.52
N ALA A 93 1.76 5.99 3.68
CA ALA A 93 2.65 5.69 2.56
C ALA A 93 1.97 4.81 1.50
N ASN A 94 1.22 3.79 1.92
CA ASN A 94 0.48 2.92 1.01
C ASN A 94 -0.66 3.67 0.28
N SER A 95 -1.36 4.56 0.98
CA SER A 95 -2.43 5.38 0.41
C SER A 95 -1.89 6.33 -0.67
N ILE A 96 -0.70 6.91 -0.45
CA ILE A 96 -0.01 7.74 -1.45
C ILE A 96 0.35 6.90 -2.69
N LEU A 97 0.87 5.68 -2.51
CA LEU A 97 1.18 4.78 -3.63
C LEU A 97 -0.06 4.41 -4.45
N ILE A 98 -1.18 4.12 -3.78
CA ILE A 98 -2.48 3.89 -4.43
C ILE A 98 -2.88 5.12 -5.25
N GLY A 99 -2.81 6.31 -4.65
CA GLY A 99 -3.15 7.57 -5.32
C GLY A 99 -2.30 7.81 -6.57
N ILE A 100 -0.99 7.61 -6.48
CA ILE A 100 -0.07 7.73 -7.62
C ILE A 100 -0.44 6.75 -8.74
N LEU A 101 -0.69 5.49 -8.40
CA LEU A 101 -1.03 4.47 -9.41
C LEU A 101 -2.34 4.82 -10.12
N LEU A 102 -3.37 5.24 -9.38
CA LEU A 102 -4.64 5.68 -9.94
C LEU A 102 -4.50 6.93 -10.80
N LEU A 103 -3.65 7.89 -10.42
CA LEU A 103 -3.37 9.08 -11.23
C LEU A 103 -2.70 8.72 -12.56
N ILE A 104 -1.70 7.84 -12.55
CA ILE A 104 -1.02 7.38 -13.78
C ILE A 104 -2.05 6.76 -14.74
N TYR A 105 -2.90 5.87 -14.22
CA TYR A 105 -3.92 5.22 -15.01
C TYR A 105 -5.03 6.17 -15.47
N GLY A 106 -5.47 7.10 -14.61
CA GLY A 106 -6.48 8.10 -14.96
C GLY A 106 -6.00 9.06 -16.04
N ILE A 107 -4.74 9.51 -15.97
CA ILE A 107 -4.11 10.35 -17.00
C ILE A 107 -3.96 9.53 -18.29
N GLY A 108 -3.43 8.31 -18.21
CA GLY A 108 -3.27 7.44 -19.37
C GLY A 108 -4.59 7.16 -20.09
N PHE A 109 -5.66 6.90 -19.34
CA PHE A 109 -7.00 6.74 -19.90
C PHE A 109 -7.55 8.03 -20.54
N SER A 110 -7.25 9.20 -19.98
CA SER A 110 -7.73 10.49 -20.50
C SER A 110 -7.02 10.95 -21.79
N LEU A 111 -5.87 10.34 -22.11
CA LEU A 111 -5.06 10.66 -23.30
C LEU A 111 -5.36 9.73 -24.50
N ILE A 112 -6.26 8.76 -24.33
CA ILE A 112 -6.70 7.80 -25.35
C ILE A 112 -8.12 8.17 -25.79
#